data_AF-A0A5C8FJZ6-F1
#
_entry.id   AF-A0A5C8FJZ6-F1
#
_cell.length_a   1.000
_cell.length_b   1.000
_cell.length_c   1.000
_cell.angle_alpha   90.00
_cell.angle_beta   90.00
_cell.angle_gamma   90.00
#
_symmetry.space_group_name_H-M   'P 1'
#
loop_
_entity.id
_entity.type
_entity.pdbx_description
1 polymer ?
#
loop_
_entity_poly.entity_id
_entity_poly.type
_entity_poly.pdbx_seq_one_letter_code
_entity_poly.pdbx_strand_id
1 'polypeptide(L)'
;MDVDISKTKSEKSIEGKIERTSLLGAIIDYKINIDENISVRSQIQTEEAHQNDYIFKEGENCFIIFNDIIFYENDDEIEKEIF
;
A
#
# COMPACT_ATOMS: atom_id res chain seq x y z
N MET A 1 3.10 -8.14 3.32
CA MET A 1 2.24 -7.09 3.91
C MET A 1 1.03 -6.98 3.02
N ASP A 2 -0.15 -7.20 3.58
CA ASP A 2 -1.41 -7.03 2.87
C ASP A 2 -1.97 -5.63 3.15
N VAL A 3 -2.36 -4.92 2.10
CA VAL A 3 -2.66 -3.50 2.13
C VAL A 3 -3.89 -3.19 1.29
N ASP A 4 -4.91 -2.68 1.95
CA ASP A 4 -6.11 -2.16 1.31
C ASP A 4 -6.05 -0.63 1.21
N ILE A 5 -6.76 -0.08 0.24
CA ILE A 5 -6.94 1.36 0.08
C ILE A 5 -8.43 1.69 0.07
N SER A 6 -8.79 2.89 0.54
CA SER A 6 -10.17 3.39 0.62
C SER A 6 -10.33 4.87 0.33
N LYS A 7 -11.50 5.24 -0.20
CA LYS A 7 -11.92 6.63 -0.39
C LYS A 7 -12.40 7.27 0.92
N THR A 8 -12.68 6.45 1.94
CA THR A 8 -13.22 6.91 3.23
C THR A 8 -12.24 6.63 4.36
N LYS A 9 -12.03 7.64 5.20
CA LYS A 9 -11.19 7.54 6.38
C LYS A 9 -11.79 6.57 7.40
N SER A 10 -10.95 5.75 8.02
CA SER A 10 -11.27 4.97 9.22
C SER A 10 -10.27 5.30 10.33
N GLU A 11 -10.56 4.87 11.56
CA GLU A 11 -9.66 5.10 12.71
C GLU A 11 -8.29 4.46 12.53
N LYS A 12 -8.20 3.35 11.77
CA LYS A 12 -6.98 2.59 11.53
C LYS A 12 -6.29 2.97 10.22
N SER A 13 -6.84 3.91 9.46
CA SER A 13 -6.29 4.26 8.16
C SER A 13 -5.28 5.39 8.22
N ILE A 14 -4.28 5.31 7.35
CA ILE A 14 -3.28 6.37 7.12
C ILE A 14 -3.58 7.03 5.78
N GLU A 15 -3.40 8.35 5.68
CA GLU A 15 -3.58 9.06 4.40
C GLU A 15 -2.39 8.81 3.47
N GLY A 16 -2.66 8.66 2.19
CA GLY A 16 -1.65 8.57 1.15
C GLY A 16 -2.17 9.09 -0.18
N LYS A 17 -1.27 9.19 -1.16
CA LYS A 17 -1.59 9.67 -2.50
C LYS A 17 -1.22 8.63 -3.54
N ILE A 18 -2.13 8.36 -4.47
CA ILE A 18 -1.85 7.45 -5.58
C ILE A 18 -0.77 8.07 -6.45
N GLU A 19 0.40 7.46 -6.46
CA GLU A 19 1.51 7.85 -7.32
C GLU A 19 1.37 7.23 -8.70
N ARG A 20 0.92 5.96 -8.76
CA ARG A 20 0.74 5.23 -10.02
C ARG A 20 -0.41 4.24 -9.94
N THR A 21 -1.18 4.14 -11.02
CA THR A 21 -2.21 3.11 -11.22
C THR A 21 -1.82 2.25 -12.43
N SER A 22 -1.65 0.94 -12.23
CA SER A 22 -1.26 0.00 -13.29
C SER A 22 -2.34 -1.07 -13.47
N LEU A 23 -3.02 -1.05 -14.63
CA LEU A 23 -3.95 -2.10 -15.01
C LEU A 23 -3.18 -3.25 -15.67
N LEU A 24 -3.12 -4.39 -14.99
CA LEU A 24 -2.32 -5.56 -15.36
C LEU A 24 -3.21 -6.75 -15.75
N GLY A 25 -4.28 -6.48 -16.51
CA GLY A 25 -5.26 -7.49 -16.91
C GLY A 25 -6.30 -7.73 -15.83
N ALA A 26 -6.11 -8.80 -15.04
CA ALA A 26 -7.05 -9.18 -13.97
C ALA A 26 -6.83 -8.43 -12.66
N ILE A 27 -5.72 -7.69 -12.55
CA ILE A 27 -5.31 -7.00 -11.32
C ILE A 27 -5.08 -5.53 -11.64
N ILE A 28 -5.47 -4.65 -10.72
CA ILE A 28 -5.02 -3.26 -10.67
C ILE A 28 -4.01 -3.16 -9.53
N ASP A 29 -2.81 -2.68 -9.86
CA ASP A 29 -1.74 -2.42 -8.91
C ASP A 29 -1.61 -0.91 -8.68
N TYR A 30 -1.62 -0.50 -7.43
CA TYR A 30 -1.46 0.88 -7.01
C TYR A 30 -0.12 1.06 -6.31
N LYS A 31 0.67 2.03 -6.75
CA LYS A 31 1.78 2.58 -5.97
C LYS A 31 1.27 3.79 -5.23
N ILE A 32 1.38 3.77 -3.90
CA ILE A 32 0.85 4.83 -3.04
C ILE A 32 2.01 5.44 -2.29
N ASN A 33 2.09 6.77 -2.32
CA ASN A 33 3.05 7.54 -1.56
C ASN A 33 2.43 7.96 -0.20
N ILE A 34 3.13 7.69 0.90
CA ILE A 34 2.70 8.03 2.26
C ILE A 34 3.49 9.22 2.80
N ASP A 35 4.78 9.30 2.48
CA ASP A 35 5.70 10.34 2.93
C ASP A 35 6.90 10.43 1.96
N GLU A 36 7.78 11.43 2.06
CA GLU A 36 8.81 11.76 1.06
C GLU A 36 9.58 10.56 0.46
N ASN A 37 9.88 9.54 1.27
CA ASN A 37 10.60 8.34 0.83
C ASN A 37 9.91 7.00 1.15
N ILE A 38 8.62 7.03 1.50
CA ILE A 38 7.87 5.83 1.89
C ILE A 38 6.75 5.57 0.90
N SER A 39 6.84 4.47 0.16
CA SER A 39 5.79 4.00 -0.73
C SER A 39 5.36 2.59 -0.40
N VAL A 40 4.06 2.33 -0.57
CA VAL A 40 3.46 1.01 -0.41
C VAL A 40 2.76 0.61 -1.69
N ARG A 41 2.49 -0.69 -1.84
CA ARG A 41 1.71 -1.22 -2.95
C ARG A 41 0.45 -1.88 -2.43
N SER A 42 -0.64 -1.66 -3.14
CA SER A 42 -1.92 -2.33 -2.93
C SER A 42 -2.37 -2.93 -4.27
N GLN A 43 -3.02 -4.09 -4.22
CA GLN A 43 -3.50 -4.79 -5.40
C GLN A 43 -4.95 -5.19 -5.20
N ILE A 44 -5.77 -4.99 -6.22
CA ILE A 44 -7.18 -5.39 -6.23
C ILE A 44 -7.50 -6.09 -7.54
N GLN A 45 -8.44 -7.04 -7.51
CA GLN A 45 -8.94 -7.65 -8.75
C GLN A 45 -9.67 -6.58 -9.58
N THR A 46 -9.42 -6.54 -10.89
CA THR A 46 -10.04 -5.58 -11.80
C THR A 46 -11.55 -5.70 -11.81
N GLU A 47 -12.08 -6.93 -11.76
CA GLU A 47 -13.53 -7.17 -11.68
C GLU A 47 -14.13 -6.58 -10.40
N GLU A 48 -13.50 -6.84 -9.25
CA GLU A 48 -13.94 -6.32 -7.96
C GLU A 48 -13.89 -4.79 -7.92
N ALA A 49 -12.81 -4.20 -8.42
CA ALA A 49 -12.68 -2.75 -8.51
C ALA A 49 -13.74 -2.13 -9.44
N HIS A 50 -14.11 -2.83 -10.51
CA HIS A 50 -15.14 -2.35 -11.42
C HIS A 50 -16.55 -2.46 -10.83
N GLN A 51 -16.89 -3.60 -10.22
CA GLN A 51 -18.21 -3.83 -9.61
C GLN A 51 -18.51 -2.84 -8.49
N ASN A 52 -17.49 -2.39 -7.76
CA ASN A 52 -17.62 -1.48 -6.63
C ASN A 52 -17.29 0.00 -6.95
N ASP A 53 -17.10 0.35 -8.23
CA ASP A 53 -16.69 1.69 -8.69
C ASP A 53 -15.46 2.25 -7.94
N TYR A 54 -14.49 1.35 -7.76
CA TYR A 54 -13.38 1.44 -6.83
C TYR A 54 -12.02 1.51 -7.54
N ILE A 55 -11.97 2.32 -8.59
CA ILE A 55 -10.73 2.61 -9.31
C ILE A 55 -10.23 3.99 -8.92
N PHE A 56 -9.02 4.04 -8.38
CA PHE A 56 -8.35 5.30 -8.08
C PHE A 56 -7.50 5.78 -9.25
N LYS A 57 -7.42 7.10 -9.41
CA LYS A 57 -6.57 7.74 -10.43
C LYS A 57 -5.28 8.24 -9.81
N GLU A 58 -4.25 8.36 -10.64
CA GLU A 58 -2.99 8.99 -10.25
C GLU A 58 -3.24 10.42 -9.76
N GLY A 59 -2.63 10.74 -8.63
CA GLY A 59 -2.79 12.01 -7.93
C GLY A 59 -3.97 12.07 -6.96
N GLU A 60 -4.85 11.07 -6.90
CA GLU A 60 -5.94 11.03 -5.93
C GLU A 60 -5.45 10.71 -4.51
N ASN A 61 -6.12 11.29 -3.51
CA ASN A 61 -5.91 10.92 -2.11
C ASN A 61 -6.65 9.61 -1.81
N CYS A 62 -6.07 8.81 -0.93
CA CYS A 62 -6.61 7.55 -0.46
C CYS A 62 -6.27 7.33 1.02
N PHE A 63 -7.00 6.40 1.64
CA PHE A 63 -6.81 5.96 3.00
C PHE A 63 -6.36 4.51 3.01
N ILE A 64 -5.17 4.26 3.51
CA ILE A 64 -4.47 2.97 3.49
C ILE A 64 -4.78 2.23 4.78
N ILE A 65 -5.13 0.95 4.69
CA ILE A 65 -5.36 0.06 5.82
C ILE A 65 -4.37 -1.11 5.71
N PHE A 66 -3.59 -1.33 6.76
CA PHE A 66 -2.66 -2.45 6.83
C PHE A 66 -3.33 -3.64 7.52
N ASN A 67 -3.54 -4.73 6.78
CA ASN A 67 -4.23 -5.91 7.28
C ASN A 67 -3.27 -6.87 7.99
N ASP A 68 -2.05 -7.00 7.46
CA ASP A 68 -1.03 -7.89 8.00
C ASP A 68 0.36 -7.24 7.94
N ILE A 69 0.94 -6.98 9.11
CA ILE A 69 2.23 -6.32 9.30
C ILE A 69 3.22 -7.35 9.85
N ILE A 70 4.28 -7.59 9.09
CA ILE A 70 5.40 -8.43 9.52
C ILE A 70 6.53 -7.49 9.93
N PHE A 71 6.99 -7.66 11.17
CA PHE A 71 8.15 -6.95 11.70
C PHE A 71 9.38 -7.83 11.54
N TYR A 72 10.47 -7.24 11.07
CA TYR A 72 11.78 -7.86 11.01
C TYR A 72 12.69 -7.18 12.03
N GLU A 73 13.53 -7.94 12.70
CA GLU A 73 14.62 -7.38 13.51
C GLU A 73 15.61 -6.68 12.58
N ASN A 74 16.20 -5.57 13.01
CA ASN A 74 17.23 -4.90 12.22
C ASN A 74 18.48 -5.81 12.18
N ASP A 75 18.98 -6.13 10.99
CA ASP A 75 20.24 -6.84 10.78
C ASP A 75 21.49 -6.08 11.29
N ASP A 76 21.32 -4.94 11.98
CA ASP A 76 22.40 -4.14 12.57
C ASP A 76 22.92 -4.69 13.93
N GLU A 77 22.38 -5.81 14.42
CA GLU A 77 23.03 -6.64 15.43
C GLU A 77 23.90 -7.73 14.78
N ILE A 78 24.80 -7.35 13.86
CA ILE A 78 26.01 -8.14 13.65
C ILE A 78 26.87 -7.93 14.89
N GLU A 79 26.73 -8.82 15.87
CA GLU A 79 27.63 -8.94 17.00
C GLU A 79 29.08 -8.85 16.49
N LYS A 80 29.75 -7.75 16.84
CA LYS A 80 31.21 -7.70 16.85
C LYS A 80 31.72 -8.59 17.99
N GLU A 81 31.50 -9.89 17.88
CA GLU A 81 32.26 -10.90 18.61
C GLU A 81 32.96 -11.81 17.60
N ILE A 82 34.04 -11.31 17.01
CA ILE A 82 35.06 -12.21 16.47
C ILE A 82 36.46 -11.64 16.72
N PHE A 83 37.06 -12.17 17.79
CA PHE A 83 38.47 -12.23 18.25
C PHE A 83 39.27 -10.93 18.49
#